data_AF-A0A971MWZ8-F1
#
_entry.id   AF-A0A971MWZ8-F1
#
_cell.length_a   1.000
_cell.length_b   1.000
_cell.length_c   1.000
_cell.angle_alpha   90.00
_cell.angle_beta   90.00
_cell.angle_gamma   90.00
#
_symmetry.space_group_name_H-M   'P 1'
#
loop_
_entity.id
_entity.type
_entity.pdbx_description
1 polymer ?
#
loop_
_entity_poly.entity_id
_entity_poly.type
_entity_poly.pdbx_seq_one_letter_code
_entity_poly.pdbx_strand_id
1 'polypeptide(L)'
;MNLKELMEKRTKAWDEAKSFAESKKDENGLMSDEDFKTYEEMERSIENYTREIERKKREEEMDKTLEKPTTQALTNEPATFNEEEKPMRARNVYKKSMMKALRTNFRDISNELKVGTDES
;
A
#
# COMPACT_ATOMS: atom_id res chain seq x y z
N MET A 1 -22.15 -15.91 3.12
CA MET A 1 -22.36 -14.88 2.09
C MET A 1 -21.00 -14.43 1.58
N ASN A 2 -20.81 -14.34 0.27
CA ASN A 2 -19.56 -13.89 -0.36
C ASN A 2 -19.44 -12.36 -0.25
N LEU A 3 -18.22 -11.81 -0.27
CA LEU A 3 -17.94 -10.36 -0.25
C LEU A 3 -18.73 -9.62 -1.34
N LYS A 4 -18.77 -10.16 -2.56
CA LYS A 4 -19.52 -9.58 -3.68
C LYS A 4 -21.03 -9.48 -3.37
N GLU A 5 -21.61 -10.54 -2.82
CA GLU A 5 -23.03 -10.59 -2.46
C GLU A 5 -23.37 -9.59 -1.35
N LEU A 6 -22.47 -9.40 -0.38
CA LEU A 6 -22.65 -8.39 0.68
C LEU A 6 -22.59 -6.97 0.12
N MET A 7 -21.68 -6.70 -0.81
CA MET A 7 -21.60 -5.42 -1.50
C MET A 7 -22.89 -5.13 -2.28
N GLU A 8 -23.41 -6.11 -3.02
CA GLU A 8 -24.68 -6.01 -3.75
C GLU A 8 -25.88 -5.78 -2.82
N LYS A 9 -25.92 -6.43 -1.65
CA LYS A 9 -26.96 -6.17 -0.65
C LYS A 9 -26.86 -4.78 -0.05
N ARG A 10 -25.65 -4.31 0.26
CA ARG A 10 -25.45 -2.96 0.77
C ARG A 10 -25.88 -1.91 -0.25
N THR A 11 -25.55 -2.09 -1.54
CA THR A 11 -25.98 -1.15 -2.58
C THR A 11 -27.50 -1.13 -2.72
N LYS A 12 -28.16 -2.30 -2.68
CA LYS A 12 -29.63 -2.35 -2.69
C LYS A 12 -30.24 -1.64 -1.47
N ALA A 13 -29.73 -1.91 -0.27
CA ALA A 13 -30.21 -1.26 0.95
C ALA A 13 -29.98 0.27 0.92
N TRP A 14 -28.86 0.71 0.35
CA TRP A 14 -28.57 2.13 0.16
C TRP A 14 -29.53 2.79 -0.83
N ASP A 15 -29.80 2.15 -1.98
CA ASP A 15 -30.73 2.66 -2.97
C ASP A 15 -32.17 2.70 -2.42
N GLU A 16 -32.58 1.66 -1.69
CA GLU A 16 -33.88 1.61 -0.99
C GLU A 16 -34.01 2.72 0.06
N ALA A 17 -33.00 2.93 0.90
CA ALA A 17 -32.99 3.99 1.89
C ALA A 17 -33.06 5.37 1.23
N LYS A 18 -32.37 5.57 0.11
CA LYS A 18 -32.41 6.81 -0.65
C LYS A 18 -33.79 7.06 -1.26
N SER A 19 -34.38 6.06 -1.91
CA SER A 19 -35.74 6.15 -2.46
C SER A 19 -36.78 6.40 -1.38
N PHE A 20 -36.62 5.76 -0.21
CA PHE A 20 -37.50 6.01 0.93
C PHE A 20 -37.41 7.47 1.40
N ALA A 21 -36.20 7.97 1.63
CA ALA A 21 -35.98 9.36 2.06
C ALA A 21 -36.50 10.37 1.03
N GLU A 22 -36.39 10.09 -0.27
CA GLU A 22 -36.96 10.95 -1.32
C GLU A 22 -38.50 10.91 -1.32
N SER A 23 -39.10 9.73 -1.13
CA SER A 23 -40.57 9.57 -1.14
C SER A 23 -41.28 10.14 0.09
N LYS A 24 -40.58 10.23 1.23
CA LYS A 24 -41.13 10.66 2.51
C LYS A 24 -40.84 12.11 2.89
N LYS A 25 -40.05 12.82 2.08
CA LYS A 25 -39.86 14.26 2.26
C LYS A 25 -41.12 15.02 1.88
N ASP A 26 -41.55 15.92 2.76
CA ASP A 26 -42.60 16.87 2.49
C ASP A 26 -42.10 18.05 1.62
N GLU A 27 -43.01 18.98 1.27
CA GLU A 27 -42.68 20.19 0.52
C GLU A 27 -41.66 21.10 1.23
N ASN A 28 -41.47 20.93 2.55
CA ASN A 28 -40.50 21.65 3.35
C ASN A 28 -39.15 20.91 3.48
N GLY A 29 -39.04 19.70 2.92
CA GLY A 29 -37.86 18.84 3.01
C GLY A 29 -37.69 18.11 4.35
N LEU A 30 -38.73 18.09 5.17
CA LEU A 30 -38.80 17.42 6.47
C LEU A 30 -39.53 16.07 6.34
N MET A 31 -39.16 15.12 7.21
CA MET A 31 -39.83 13.82 7.33
C MET A 31 -40.59 13.76 8.67
N SER A 32 -41.64 12.94 8.72
CA SER A 32 -42.32 12.64 9.98
C SER A 32 -41.40 11.89 10.94
N ASP A 33 -41.65 12.02 12.26
CA ASP A 33 -40.86 11.30 13.28
C ASP A 33 -40.94 9.77 13.11
N GLU A 34 -42.09 9.27 12.63
CA GLU A 34 -42.30 7.85 12.36
C GLU A 34 -41.45 7.38 11.18
N ASP A 35 -41.45 8.13 10.07
CA ASP A 35 -40.63 7.80 8.90
C ASP A 35 -39.13 7.96 9.22
N PHE A 36 -38.75 8.93 10.05
CA PHE A 36 -37.37 9.12 10.47
C PHE A 36 -36.84 7.89 11.22
N LYS A 37 -37.64 7.32 12.13
CA LYS A 37 -37.28 6.09 12.84
C LYS A 37 -37.06 4.91 11.89
N THR A 38 -37.92 4.76 10.87
CA THR A 38 -37.73 3.70 9.87
C THR A 38 -36.46 3.92 9.04
N TYR A 39 -36.12 5.17 8.72
CA TYR A 39 -34.89 5.52 8.04
C TYR A 39 -33.64 5.20 8.86
N GLU A 40 -33.67 5.49 10.16
CA GLU A 40 -32.60 5.10 11.10
C GLU A 40 -32.38 3.58 11.12
N GLU A 41 -33.45 2.79 11.08
CA GLU A 41 -33.35 1.32 10.97
C GLU A 41 -32.70 0.88 9.64
N MET A 42 -33.01 1.56 8.53
CA MET A 42 -32.38 1.32 7.24
C MET A 42 -30.90 1.69 7.26
N GLU A 43 -30.51 2.84 7.82
CA GLU A 43 -29.11 3.24 8.01
C GLU A 43 -28.35 2.20 8.84
N ARG A 44 -28.95 1.73 9.94
CA ARG A 44 -28.37 0.68 10.78
C ARG A 44 -28.14 -0.62 10.00
N SER A 45 -29.04 -0.97 9.08
CA SER A 45 -28.84 -2.13 8.20
C SER A 45 -27.66 -1.96 7.25
N ILE A 46 -27.48 -0.78 6.68
CA ILE A 46 -26.38 -0.41 5.78
C ILE A 46 -25.04 -0.44 6.52
N GLU A 47 -25.01 0.07 7.75
CA GLU A 47 -23.83 -0.03 8.62
C GLU A 47 -23.49 -1.47 8.94
N ASN A 48 -24.47 -2.30 9.29
CA ASN A 48 -24.24 -3.72 9.58
C ASN A 48 -23.61 -4.43 8.37
N TYR A 49 -24.10 -4.18 7.16
CA TYR A 49 -23.47 -4.69 5.94
C TYR A 49 -22.04 -4.18 5.76
N THR A 50 -21.79 -2.90 6.04
CA THR A 50 -20.46 -2.29 5.93
C THR A 50 -19.46 -2.94 6.89
N ARG A 51 -19.85 -3.14 8.16
CA ARG A 51 -19.00 -3.84 9.15
C ARG A 51 -18.67 -5.27 8.70
N GLU A 52 -19.65 -5.97 8.15
CA GLU A 52 -19.45 -7.35 7.68
C GLU A 52 -18.55 -7.42 6.44
N ILE A 53 -18.68 -6.47 5.51
CA ILE A 53 -17.79 -6.30 4.36
C ILE A 53 -16.35 -6.06 4.82
N GLU A 54 -16.13 -5.17 5.78
CA GLU A 54 -14.79 -4.87 6.31
C GLU A 54 -14.15 -6.07 7.00
N ARG A 55 -14.94 -6.80 7.80
CA ARG A 55 -14.49 -8.07 8.41
C ARG A 55 -14.00 -9.04 7.35
N LYS A 56 -14.80 -9.27 6.30
CA LYS A 56 -14.45 -10.19 5.21
C LYS A 56 -13.25 -9.74 4.39
N LYS A 57 -13.13 -8.44 4.10
CA LYS A 57 -11.94 -7.91 3.42
C LYS A 57 -10.67 -8.15 4.23
N ARG A 58 -10.74 -8.02 5.55
CA ARG A 58 -9.61 -8.29 6.44
C ARG A 58 -9.26 -9.79 6.49
N GLU A 59 -10.27 -10.66 6.49
CA GLU A 59 -10.07 -12.11 6.35
C GLU A 59 -9.35 -12.43 5.03
N GLU A 60 -9.86 -11.93 3.90
CA GLU A 60 -9.26 -12.16 2.58
C GLU A 60 -7.83 -11.59 2.46
N GLU A 61 -7.56 -10.43 3.06
CA GLU A 61 -6.22 -9.85 3.08
C GLU A 61 -5.26 -10.71 3.92
N MET A 62 -5.71 -11.19 5.07
CA MET A 62 -4.92 -12.07 5.93
C MET A 62 -4.60 -13.39 5.22
N ASP A 63 -5.61 -14.02 4.62
CA ASP A 63 -5.43 -15.24 3.83
C ASP A 63 -4.45 -15.01 2.69
N LYS A 64 -4.60 -13.91 1.94
CA LYS A 64 -3.66 -13.53 0.87
C LYS A 64 -2.24 -13.30 1.39
N THR A 65 -2.07 -12.75 2.59
CA THR A 65 -0.72 -12.59 3.17
C THR A 65 -0.10 -13.92 3.59
N LEU A 66 -0.92 -14.86 4.07
CA LEU A 66 -0.48 -16.20 4.45
C LEU A 66 -0.20 -17.07 3.21
N GLU A 67 -0.93 -16.86 2.12
CA GLU A 67 -0.71 -17.52 0.83
C GLU A 67 0.56 -17.04 0.11
N LYS A 68 1.13 -15.89 0.49
CA LYS A 68 2.37 -15.43 -0.13
C LYS A 68 3.47 -16.46 0.12
N PRO A 69 4.17 -16.93 -0.92
CA PRO A 69 5.25 -17.89 -0.74
C PRO A 69 6.30 -17.30 0.20
N THR A 70 6.60 -18.01 1.29
CA THR A 70 7.62 -17.62 2.27
C THR A 70 9.03 -17.70 1.70
N THR A 71 9.20 -18.42 0.60
CA THR A 71 10.46 -18.53 -0.14
C THR A 71 10.41 -17.58 -1.33
N GLN A 72 11.25 -16.54 -1.33
CA GLN A 72 11.62 -15.90 -2.59
C GLN A 72 12.21 -16.98 -3.50
N ALA A 73 11.73 -17.07 -4.75
CA ALA A 73 12.41 -17.88 -5.74
C ALA A 73 13.85 -17.35 -5.87
N LEU A 74 14.83 -18.21 -5.64
CA LEU A 74 16.22 -17.95 -6.01
C LEU A 74 16.25 -17.84 -7.53
N THR A 75 16.06 -16.63 -8.05
CA THR A 75 16.33 -16.36 -9.46
C THR A 75 17.85 -16.40 -9.61
N ASN A 76 18.34 -17.24 -10.54
CA ASN A 76 19.77 -17.26 -10.92
C ASN A 76 20.20 -15.97 -11.64
N GLU A 77 19.31 -14.98 -11.74
CA GLU A 77 19.63 -13.64 -12.15
C GLU A 77 20.34 -12.95 -10.99
N PRO A 78 21.59 -12.49 -11.15
CA PRO A 78 22.25 -11.69 -10.13
C PRO A 78 21.43 -10.42 -9.93
N ALA A 79 20.66 -10.38 -8.84
CA ALA A 79 19.82 -9.25 -8.51
C ALA A 79 20.68 -7.99 -8.39
N THR A 80 20.35 -6.97 -9.19
CA THR A 80 20.75 -5.59 -8.89
C THR A 80 19.93 -5.13 -7.70
N PHE A 81 20.32 -5.57 -6.50
CA PHE A 81 19.81 -5.00 -5.27
C PHE A 81 20.22 -3.53 -5.24
N ASN A 82 19.26 -2.63 -5.51
CA ASN A 82 19.30 -1.25 -5.00
C ASN A 82 18.98 -1.26 -3.49
N GLU A 83 19.56 -2.20 -2.73
CA GLU A 83 19.77 -1.96 -1.31
C GLU A 83 20.87 -0.91 -1.26
N GLU A 84 20.55 0.23 -0.65
CA GLU A 84 21.54 1.25 -0.32
C GLU A 84 22.81 0.57 0.19
N GLU A 85 23.87 0.85 -0.55
CA GLU A 85 25.21 0.33 -0.42
C GLU A 85 25.56 0.00 1.03
N LYS A 86 25.52 -1.29 1.41
CA LYS A 86 26.48 -1.76 2.41
C LYS A 86 27.84 -1.60 1.75
N PRO A 87 28.67 -0.64 2.17
CA PRO A 87 29.91 -0.35 1.47
C PRO A 87 30.86 -1.50 1.81
N MET A 88 30.97 -2.48 0.92
CA MET A 88 32.20 -3.24 0.85
C MET A 88 33.24 -2.28 0.28
N ARG A 89 33.78 -1.48 1.21
CA ARG A 89 34.79 -0.43 1.07
C ARG A 89 35.92 -0.93 0.17
N ALA A 90 35.96 -0.44 -1.08
CA ALA A 90 37.14 -0.26 -1.94
C ALA A 90 36.75 -0.09 -3.41
N ARG A 91 35.72 -0.83 -3.89
CA ARG A 91 35.44 -0.93 -5.34
C ARG A 91 34.88 0.36 -5.97
N ASN A 92 33.89 1.00 -5.34
CA ASN A 92 33.26 2.19 -5.93
C ASN A 92 34.18 3.42 -5.89
N VAL A 93 35.00 3.53 -4.85
CA VAL A 93 35.96 4.63 -4.66
C VAL A 93 37.07 4.54 -5.71
N TYR A 94 37.71 3.37 -5.86
CA TYR A 94 38.70 3.11 -6.91
C TYR A 94 38.17 3.35 -8.33
N LYS A 95 36.96 2.86 -8.62
CA LYS A 95 36.34 3.08 -9.95
C LYS A 95 36.17 4.58 -10.21
N LYS A 96 35.77 5.35 -9.21
CA LYS A 96 35.56 6.80 -9.34
C LYS A 96 36.88 7.55 -9.53
N SER A 97 37.92 7.22 -8.76
CA SER A 97 39.24 7.86 -8.89
C SER A 97 39.93 7.54 -10.20
N MET A 98 39.90 6.27 -10.62
CA MET A 98 40.47 5.88 -11.90
C MET A 98 39.76 6.56 -13.07
N MET A 99 38.43 6.66 -13.03
CA MET A 99 37.67 7.39 -14.06
C MET A 99 37.96 8.89 -14.03
N LYS A 100 38.19 9.48 -12.86
CA LYS A 100 38.60 10.89 -12.75
C LYS A 100 40.01 11.10 -13.32
N ALA A 101 40.96 10.22 -13.03
CA ALA A 101 42.31 10.28 -13.57
C ALA A 101 42.28 10.17 -15.11
N LEU A 102 41.55 9.19 -15.67
CA LEU A 102 41.39 9.05 -17.12
C LEU A 102 40.79 10.30 -17.78
N ARG A 103 39.74 10.89 -17.18
CA ARG A 103 39.09 12.11 -17.72
C ARG A 103 39.97 13.36 -17.63
N THR A 104 40.92 13.40 -16.71
CA THR A 104 41.83 14.53 -16.51
C THR A 104 43.19 14.32 -17.18
N ASN A 105 43.34 13.28 -18.01
CA ASN A 105 44.63 12.86 -18.57
C ASN A 105 45.71 12.66 -17.48
N PHE A 106 45.32 12.01 -16.38
CA PHE A 106 46.15 11.70 -15.22
C PHE A 106 46.75 12.93 -14.51
N ARG A 107 46.15 14.11 -14.68
CA ARG A 107 46.54 15.32 -13.94
C ARG A 107 46.04 15.32 -12.50
N ASP A 108 44.86 14.74 -12.27
CA ASP A 108 44.27 14.59 -10.93
C ASP A 108 44.23 13.11 -10.53
N ILE A 109 45.17 12.69 -9.68
CA ILE A 109 45.24 11.32 -9.15
C ILE A 109 44.97 11.37 -7.63
N SER A 110 43.91 10.70 -7.17
CA SER A 110 43.69 10.49 -5.74
C SER A 110 44.39 9.21 -5.27
N ASN A 111 45.19 9.31 -4.20
CA ASN A 111 45.92 8.18 -3.63
C ASN A 111 45.03 7.37 -2.68
N GLU A 112 44.09 6.63 -3.23
CA GLU A 112 43.08 5.88 -2.48
C GLU A 112 43.57 4.50 -1.99
N LEU A 113 44.81 4.14 -2.30
CA LEU A 113 45.44 2.85 -1.96
C LEU A 113 46.49 2.93 -0.85
N LYS A 114 46.72 4.11 -0.23
CA LYS A 114 47.69 4.22 0.87
C LYS A 114 47.10 3.63 2.16
N VAL A 115 47.31 2.33 2.37
CA VAL A 115 47.17 1.67 3.69
C VAL A 115 48.53 1.81 4.38
N GLY A 116 48.59 2.59 5.46
CA GLY A 116 49.79 2.75 6.28
C GLY A 116 50.82 3.74 5.71
N THR A 117 50.82 4.97 6.20
CA THR A 117 52.07 5.71 6.42
C THR A 117 52.76 5.05 7.60
N ASP A 118 53.93 4.46 7.41
CA ASP A 118 54.85 4.22 8.52
C ASP A 118 55.37 5.61 8.91
N GLU A 119 54.85 6.14 10.02
CA GLU A 119 55.37 7.35 10.65
C GLU A 119 56.69 6.95 11.33
N SER A 120 57.81 7.41 10.79
CA SER A 120 59.12 7.41 11.47
C SER A 120 59.41 8.77 12.07
#